data_AF-A0A1F6DBE0-F1
#
_entry.id   AF-A0A1F6DBE0-F1
#
_cell.length_a   1.000
_cell.length_b   1.000
_cell.length_c   1.000
_cell.angle_alpha   90.00
_cell.angle_beta   90.00
_cell.angle_gamma   90.00
#
_symmetry.space_group_name_H-M   'P 1'
#
loop_
_entity.id
_entity.type
_entity.pdbx_description
1 polymer ?
#
loop_
_entity_poly.entity_id
_entity_poly.type
_entity_poly.pdbx_seq_one_letter_code
_entity_poly.pdbx_strand_id
1 'polypeptide(L)'
;MKPLRFGAAFRKDLKRVTRRGYRLDELDMIVTAIRRGEGLAPSARAHPLKGEWRGYWECHVAPDWLLIYKATDEAVLLARTGTHSDLFKL
;
A
#
# COMPACT_ATOMS: atom_id res chain seq x y z
N MET A 1 -1.56 17.88 2.06
CA MET A 1 -1.36 16.44 1.73
C MET A 1 -0.69 15.77 2.92
N LYS A 2 -1.30 14.72 3.48
CA LYS A 2 -0.83 14.07 4.71
C LYS A 2 0.63 13.58 4.54
N PRO A 3 1.50 13.72 5.55
CA PRO A 3 2.88 13.23 5.50
C PRO A 3 2.95 11.71 5.42
N LEU A 4 4.03 11.19 4.84
CA LEU A 4 4.29 9.76 4.77
C LEU A 4 5.12 9.27 5.96
N ARG A 5 4.72 8.11 6.49
CA ARG A 5 5.53 7.28 7.36
C ARG A 5 5.74 5.94 6.67
N PHE A 6 6.87 5.30 6.91
CA PHE A 6 7.23 4.03 6.31
C PHE A 6 7.39 2.98 7.39
N GLY A 7 6.72 1.85 7.24
CA GLY A 7 6.93 0.68 8.07
C GLY A 7 8.33 0.11 7.88
N ALA A 8 8.81 -0.65 8.87
CA ALA A 8 10.18 -1.19 8.87
C ALA A 8 10.47 -2.05 7.63
N ALA A 9 9.49 -2.82 7.16
CA ALA A 9 9.63 -3.70 6.01
C ALA A 9 9.34 -3.02 4.65
N PHE A 10 8.60 -1.91 4.63
CA PHE A 10 8.17 -1.24 3.39
C PHE A 10 9.33 -0.88 2.46
N ARG A 11 10.44 -0.37 3.00
CA ARG A 11 11.60 0.01 2.17
C ARG A 11 12.24 -1.19 1.48
N LYS A 12 12.26 -2.35 2.13
CA LYS A 12 12.81 -3.59 1.57
C LYS A 12 11.87 -4.16 0.50
N ASP A 13 10.57 -4.12 0.77
CA ASP A 13 9.52 -4.48 -0.15
C ASP A 13 9.52 -3.62 -1.42
N LEU A 14 9.62 -2.30 -1.28
CA LEU A 14 9.70 -1.36 -2.39
C LEU A 14 10.88 -1.71 -3.30
N LYS A 15 12.07 -1.93 -2.72
CA LYS A 15 13.25 -2.37 -3.49
C LYS A 15 13.00 -3.69 -4.24
N ARG A 16 12.27 -4.63 -3.64
CA ARG A 16 11.94 -5.92 -4.28
C ARG A 16 11.05 -5.72 -5.50
N VAL A 17 9.96 -4.97 -5.39
CA VAL A 17 9.05 -4.72 -6.52
C VAL A 17 9.74 -3.88 -7.61
N THR A 18 10.58 -2.91 -7.25
CA THR A 18 11.39 -2.16 -8.22
C THR A 18 12.33 -3.09 -9.00
N ARG A 19 13.01 -4.03 -8.35
CA ARG A 19 13.89 -5.00 -9.02
C ARG A 19 13.13 -5.98 -9.92
N ARG A 20 11.85 -6.23 -9.64
CA ARG A 20 10.96 -7.05 -10.48
C ARG A 20 10.34 -6.29 -11.66
N GLY A 21 10.61 -4.99 -11.79
CA GLY A 21 10.16 -4.18 -12.93
C GLY A 21 8.74 -3.60 -12.77
N TYR A 22 8.15 -3.63 -11.58
CA TYR A 22 6.89 -2.94 -11.33
C TYR A 22 7.05 -1.43 -11.51
N ARG A 23 6.04 -0.78 -12.10
CA ARG A 23 6.10 0.64 -12.43
C ARG A 23 5.73 1.50 -11.21
N LEU A 24 6.72 2.22 -10.67
CA LEU A 24 6.55 2.96 -9.40
C LEU A 24 5.60 4.16 -9.49
N ASP A 25 5.32 4.66 -10.69
CA ASP A 25 4.30 5.66 -10.95
C ASP A 25 2.90 5.19 -10.56
N GLU A 26 2.57 3.91 -10.77
CA GLU A 26 1.27 3.35 -10.35
C GLU A 26 1.10 3.39 -8.83
N LEU A 27 2.18 3.07 -8.09
CA LEU A 27 2.18 3.18 -6.63
C LEU A 27 2.09 4.64 -6.18
N ASP A 28 2.81 5.56 -6.83
CA ASP A 28 2.80 6.97 -6.48
C ASP A 28 1.42 7.61 -6.68
N MET A 29 0.69 7.23 -7.73
CA MET A 29 -0.69 7.66 -7.97
C MET A 29 -1.62 7.25 -6.82
N ILE A 30 -1.59 5.97 -6.43
CA ILE A 30 -2.40 5.44 -5.32
C ILE A 30 -2.04 6.15 -4.00
N VAL A 31 -0.74 6.25 -3.69
CA VAL A 31 -0.27 6.89 -2.46
C VAL A 31 -0.66 8.36 -2.42
N THR A 32 -0.57 9.08 -3.54
CA THR A 32 -0.97 10.48 -3.63
C THR A 32 -2.45 10.67 -3.35
N ALA A 33 -3.33 9.85 -3.95
CA ALA A 33 -4.76 9.88 -3.67
C ALA A 33 -5.07 9.66 -2.18
N ILE A 34 -4.47 8.63 -1.56
CA ILE A 34 -4.63 8.33 -0.13
C ILE A 34 -4.19 9.52 0.73
N ARG A 35 -3.05 10.15 0.43
CA ARG A 35 -2.53 11.31 1.18
C ARG A 35 -3.41 12.55 1.05
N ARG A 36 -4.22 12.65 0.01
CA ARG A 36 -5.18 13.74 -0.19
C ARG A 36 -6.54 13.45 0.43
N GLY A 37 -6.77 12.21 0.87
CA GLY A 37 -8.09 11.78 1.35
C GLY A 37 -9.08 11.58 0.19
N GLU A 38 -8.58 11.39 -1.02
CA GLU A 38 -9.39 11.10 -2.19
C GLU A 38 -9.80 9.61 -2.19
N GLY A 39 -10.96 9.31 -2.77
CA GLY A 39 -11.37 7.92 -2.98
C GLY A 39 -10.46 7.22 -3.99
N LEU A 40 -10.20 5.94 -3.77
CA LEU A 40 -9.50 5.10 -4.74
C LEU A 40 -10.47 4.58 -5.81
N ALA A 41 -9.95 4.34 -7.01
CA ALA A 41 -10.73 3.71 -8.07
C ALA A 41 -11.24 2.32 -7.61
N PRO A 42 -12.43 1.88 -8.05
CA PRO A 42 -12.96 0.56 -7.69
C PRO A 42 -12.01 -0.61 -8.03
N SER A 43 -11.17 -0.46 -9.06
CA SER A 43 -10.14 -1.43 -9.45
C SER A 43 -9.07 -1.65 -8.39
N ALA A 44 -8.82 -0.67 -7.51
CA ALA A 44 -7.89 -0.80 -6.40
C ALA A 44 -8.43 -1.68 -5.27
N ARG A 45 -9.74 -2.03 -5.29
CA ARG A 45 -10.38 -2.96 -4.34
C ARG A 45 -10.02 -2.70 -2.88
N ALA A 46 -9.95 -1.43 -2.50
CA ALA A 46 -9.49 -1.03 -1.18
C ALA A 46 -10.45 -1.57 -0.10
N HIS A 47 -9.92 -2.26 0.89
CA HIS A 47 -10.71 -2.85 1.96
C HIS A 47 -9.95 -2.91 3.29
N PRO A 48 -10.65 -2.87 4.43
CA PRO A 48 -10.02 -2.97 5.74
C PRO A 48 -9.54 -4.40 6.00
N LEU A 49 -8.33 -4.53 6.53
CA LEU A 49 -7.78 -5.80 7.00
C LEU A 49 -8.30 -6.15 8.41
N LYS A 50 -8.19 -7.43 8.75
CA LYS A 50 -8.64 -8.02 10.04
C LYS A 50 -7.46 -8.65 10.79
N GLY A 51 -7.69 -9.11 12.01
CA GLY A 51 -6.69 -9.77 12.85
C GLY A 51 -5.56 -8.82 13.26
N GLU A 52 -4.31 -9.27 13.16
CA GLU A 52 -3.10 -8.48 13.46
C GLU A 52 -2.98 -7.19 12.63
N TRP A 53 -3.65 -7.14 11.48
CA TRP A 53 -3.70 -5.97 10.61
C TRP A 53 -4.94 -5.10 10.84
N ARG A 54 -5.64 -5.26 11.97
CA ARG A 54 -6.80 -4.41 12.30
C ARG A 54 -6.42 -2.93 12.28
N GLY A 55 -7.21 -2.14 11.56
CA GLY A 55 -6.98 -0.71 11.36
C GLY A 55 -6.00 -0.38 10.24
N TYR A 56 -5.45 -1.38 9.56
CA TYR A 56 -4.82 -1.22 8.26
C TYR A 56 -5.84 -1.51 7.14
N TRP A 57 -5.51 -0.99 5.97
CA TRP A 57 -6.20 -1.20 4.72
C TRP A 57 -5.25 -1.88 3.75
N GLU A 58 -5.82 -2.67 2.85
CA GLU A 58 -5.12 -3.20 1.69
C GLU A 58 -5.81 -2.71 0.43
N CYS A 59 -5.02 -2.44 -0.59
CA CYS A 59 -5.51 -2.15 -1.94
C CYS A 59 -4.54 -2.70 -2.99
N HIS A 60 -5.08 -2.96 -4.17
CA HIS A 60 -4.34 -3.30 -5.37
C HIS A 60 -3.77 -2.04 -6.02
N VAL A 61 -2.46 -2.02 -6.20
CA VAL A 61 -1.76 -1.13 -7.13
C VAL A 61 -1.87 -1.70 -8.54
N ALA A 62 -1.73 -3.02 -8.68
CA ALA A 62 -1.91 -3.80 -9.90
C ALA A 62 -2.49 -5.20 -9.56
N PRO A 63 -2.85 -6.06 -10.53
CA PRO A 63 -3.53 -7.34 -10.27
C PRO A 63 -2.84 -8.23 -9.21
N ASP A 64 -1.52 -8.34 -9.25
CA ASP A 64 -0.71 -9.03 -8.22
C ASP A 64 0.33 -8.08 -7.61
N TRP A 65 -0.10 -6.88 -7.25
CA TRP A 65 0.72 -5.93 -6.49
C TRP A 65 -0.15 -5.15 -5.53
N LEU A 66 0.09 -5.36 -4.24
CA LEU A 66 -0.70 -4.82 -3.15
C LEU A 66 0.08 -3.75 -2.38
N LEU A 67 -0.67 -2.85 -1.75
CA LEU A 67 -0.21 -1.90 -0.75
C LEU A 67 -1.00 -2.11 0.54
N ILE A 68 -0.29 -2.38 1.64
CA ILE A 68 -0.87 -2.35 2.99
C ILE A 68 -0.52 -1.01 3.63
N TYR A 69 -1.54 -0.26 4.03
CA TYR A 69 -1.38 1.09 4.57
C TYR A 69 -2.31 1.37 5.75
N LYS A 70 -2.02 2.42 6.51
CA LYS A 70 -2.92 3.00 7.51
C LYS A 70 -3.00 4.50 7.29
N ALA A 71 -4.20 5.02 7.11
CA ALA A 71 -4.44 6.46 7.00
C ALA A 71 -5.07 6.97 8.30
N THR A 72 -4.44 7.97 8.92
CA THR A 72 -4.98 8.72 10.06
C THR A 72 -5.12 10.19 9.66
N ASP A 73 -5.57 11.07 10.56
CA ASP A 73 -5.67 12.50 10.26
C ASP A 73 -4.30 13.18 10.16
N GLU A 74 -3.31 12.62 10.84
CA GLU A 74 -1.95 13.16 10.93
C GLU A 74 -1.02 12.65 9.83
N ALA A 75 -1.19 11.41 9.37
CA ALA A 75 -0.25 10.78 8.43
C ALA A 75 -0.85 9.60 7.65
N VAL A 76 -0.11 9.19 6.61
CA VAL A 76 -0.30 7.91 5.93
C VAL A 76 0.92 7.03 6.18
N LEU A 77 0.72 5.91 6.86
CA LEU A 77 1.74 4.88 7.08
C LEU A 77 1.67 3.85 5.97
N LEU A 78 2.73 3.73 5.18
CA LEU A 78 2.91 2.66 4.21
C LEU A 78 3.61 1.48 4.89
N ALA A 79 2.88 0.41 5.19
CA ALA A 79 3.37 -0.66 6.04
C ALA A 79 4.16 -1.71 5.26
N ARG A 80 3.59 -2.19 4.16
CA ARG A 80 4.14 -3.25 3.29
C ARG A 80 3.67 -3.05 1.85
N THR A 81 4.42 -3.59 0.89
CA THR A 81 3.98 -3.69 -0.52
C THR A 81 4.58 -4.92 -1.19
N GLY A 82 3.93 -5.48 -2.20
CA GLY A 82 4.41 -6.70 -2.84
C GLY A 82 3.29 -7.51 -3.45
N THR A 83 3.62 -8.70 -3.96
CA THR A 83 2.62 -9.66 -4.44
C THR A 83 1.82 -10.26 -3.28
N HIS A 84 0.75 -11.00 -3.55
CA HIS A 84 0.06 -11.74 -2.51
C HIS A 84 1.02 -12.66 -1.74
N SER A 85 1.90 -13.37 -2.46
CA SER A 85 2.89 -14.29 -1.87
C SER A 85 3.97 -13.60 -1.05
N ASP A 86 4.31 -12.33 -1.33
CA ASP A 86 5.28 -11.58 -0.53
C ASP A 86 4.70 -11.15 0.83
N LEU A 87 3.38 -10.97 0.90
CA LEU A 87 2.69 -10.32 2.01
C LEU A 87 1.91 -11.29 2.90
N PHE A 88 1.32 -12.30 2.29
CA PHE A 88 0.52 -13.30 2.96
C PHE A 88 1.15 -14.67 2.75
N LYS A 89 1.31 -15.42 3.85
CA LYS A 89 1.62 -16.84 3.76
C LYS A 89 0.35 -17.52 3.24
N LEU A 90 0.32 -17.79 1.94
CA LEU A 90 -0.56 -18.81 1.37
C LEU A 90 0.05 -20.18 1.66
#